data_AF-A0A151T3H5-F1
#
_entry.id   AF-A0A151T3H5-F1
#
_cell.length_a   1.000
_cell.length_b   1.000
_cell.length_c   1.000
_cell.angle_alpha   90.00
_cell.angle_beta   90.00
_cell.angle_gamma   90.00
#
_symmetry.space_group_name_H-M   'P 1'
#
loop_
_entity.id
_entity.type
_entity.pdbx_description
1 polymer ?
#
loop_
_entity_poly.entity_id
_entity_poly.type
_entity_poly.pdbx_seq_one_letter_code
_entity_poly.pdbx_strand_id
1 'polypeptide(L)'
;PSLSSPSGFLLMQKSNIFESWLHSRYISNESVQLKAENGVIRFSLDEPGDINSAKKSPKNKKIKMSRKAKLNELRFYRLKAKKKMNSPNPEVRIRYKLEKAKRKETWLIEKLRKFDVPKPPPETSDPEILTEEERHYLKRTGEKKKHYVPVGRRGVFGGVVLNMHLHWKNHETVKVICKPCKPGQVHEYAEELARLSKGIVIDIKPNNIIIFYRGKNYVQPEVMSPPNTLSKAKALEKYRYEQSLEHTSQFIEKLEKELEDYHQHLAKFKKVKEDTTKDVSFGILIFECFCLYDA
;
A
#
# COMPACT_ATOMS: atom_id res chain seq x y z
N PRO A 1 52.47 -31.96 8.16
CA PRO A 1 53.49 -30.88 8.12
C PRO A 1 53.02 -29.76 7.18
N SER A 2 52.24 -28.80 7.71
CA SER A 2 52.70 -27.51 8.29
C SER A 2 52.81 -26.44 7.19
N LEU A 3 51.84 -25.50 7.14
CA LEU A 3 51.94 -24.13 7.68
C LEU A 3 52.87 -23.27 6.80
N SER A 4 52.55 -22.08 6.31
CA SER A 4 51.64 -21.05 6.81
C SER A 4 51.65 -19.85 5.83
N SER A 5 50.48 -19.24 5.60
CA SER A 5 50.33 -17.80 5.25
C SER A 5 50.93 -16.93 6.38
N PRO A 6 51.21 -15.60 6.26
CA PRO A 6 50.22 -14.53 5.98
C PRO A 6 50.87 -13.31 5.24
N SER A 7 50.30 -12.13 4.98
CA SER A 7 49.21 -11.33 5.56
C SER A 7 48.99 -10.09 4.66
N GLY A 8 47.78 -9.53 4.64
CA GLY A 8 47.50 -8.20 4.07
C GLY A 8 46.05 -7.99 3.63
N PHE A 9 45.07 -8.24 4.50
CA PHE A 9 44.20 -7.24 5.17
C PHE A 9 42.92 -6.80 4.41
N LEU A 10 41.81 -7.39 4.90
CA LEU A 10 40.41 -6.95 5.00
C LEU A 10 40.06 -5.47 4.70
N LEU A 11 38.98 -5.24 3.93
CA LEU A 11 37.80 -4.54 4.47
C LEU A 11 36.49 -4.85 3.71
N MET A 12 35.41 -4.81 4.47
CA MET A 12 34.06 -5.28 4.18
C MET A 12 33.21 -4.43 3.23
N GLN A 13 32.25 -5.15 2.64
CA GLN A 13 30.93 -4.71 2.18
C GLN A 13 30.30 -3.59 3.02
N LYS A 14 29.93 -2.49 2.33
CA LYS A 14 28.75 -1.65 2.62
C LYS A 14 28.21 -1.12 1.29
N SER A 15 27.25 -1.84 0.69
CA SER A 15 26.46 -1.31 -0.42
C SER A 15 25.22 -0.63 0.15
N ASN A 16 25.18 0.69 0.18
CA ASN A 16 23.93 1.43 0.34
C ASN A 16 24.05 2.90 -0.05
N ILE A 17 23.03 3.35 -0.80
CA ILE A 17 22.52 4.72 -0.94
C ILE A 17 23.23 5.59 -2.00
N PHE A 18 22.67 5.63 -3.22
CA PHE A 18 22.28 6.85 -3.98
C PHE A 18 22.04 6.54 -5.48
N GLU A 19 21.02 5.77 -5.82
CA GLU A 19 20.50 5.76 -7.20
C GLU A 19 18.97 5.86 -7.18
N SER A 20 18.46 7.09 -7.03
CA SER A 20 17.18 7.47 -7.61
C SER A 20 17.11 8.99 -7.77
N TRP A 21 17.81 9.51 -8.76
CA TRP A 21 17.51 10.84 -9.28
C TRP A 21 17.61 10.91 -10.79
N LEU A 22 16.70 10.21 -11.46
CA LEU A 22 16.28 10.57 -12.81
C LEU A 22 14.82 11.00 -12.76
N HIS A 23 14.60 12.20 -12.24
CA HIS A 23 13.39 12.95 -12.55
C HIS A 23 13.55 13.41 -14.01
N SER A 24 12.92 12.69 -14.93
CA SER A 24 12.76 13.11 -16.32
C SER A 24 12.17 14.52 -16.31
N ARG A 25 12.99 15.52 -16.66
CA ARG A 25 12.52 16.87 -16.92
C ARG A 25 11.88 16.83 -18.30
N TYR A 26 10.55 16.81 -18.32
CA TYR A 26 9.77 17.13 -19.50
C TYR A 26 10.10 18.59 -19.89
N ILE A 27 11.01 18.76 -20.83
CA ILE A 27 11.27 20.03 -21.49
C ILE A 27 10.27 20.11 -22.64
N SER A 28 9.42 21.14 -22.64
CA SER A 28 8.56 21.44 -23.78
C SER A 28 9.43 21.68 -25.02
N ASN A 29 9.14 20.99 -26.11
CA ASN A 29 9.82 21.14 -27.41
C ASN A 29 9.79 22.60 -27.86
N GLU A 30 10.86 23.34 -27.62
CA GLU A 30 11.10 24.66 -28.18
C GLU A 30 12.09 24.44 -29.33
N SER A 31 11.69 24.79 -30.55
CA SER A 31 12.45 24.46 -31.77
C SER A 31 13.73 25.29 -31.81
N VAL A 32 14.87 24.64 -31.63
CA VAL A 32 16.20 25.25 -31.78
C VAL A 32 16.60 25.22 -33.24
N GLN A 33 16.78 26.40 -33.87
CA GLN A 33 17.35 26.47 -35.21
C GLN A 33 18.89 26.46 -35.15
N LEU A 34 19.48 25.69 -36.06
CA LEU A 34 20.92 25.60 -36.29
C LEU A 34 21.28 26.48 -37.49
N LYS A 35 21.99 27.59 -37.26
CA LYS A 35 22.61 28.37 -38.32
C LYS A 35 24.10 28.09 -38.33
N ALA A 36 24.59 27.60 -39.47
CA ALA A 36 26.01 27.36 -39.70
C ALA A 36 26.51 28.41 -40.68
N GLU A 37 27.14 29.46 -40.17
CA GLU A 37 27.87 30.43 -40.99
C GLU A 37 29.32 30.47 -40.52
N ASN A 38 30.24 30.37 -41.49
CA ASN A 38 31.69 30.49 -41.31
C ASN A 38 32.33 29.50 -40.31
N GLY A 39 31.95 28.21 -40.40
CA GLY A 39 32.65 27.13 -39.70
C GLY A 39 32.44 27.07 -38.19
N VAL A 40 31.56 27.91 -37.62
CA VAL A 40 31.19 27.87 -36.20
C VAL A 40 29.69 27.65 -36.06
N ILE A 41 29.31 26.60 -35.34
CA ILE A 41 27.91 26.27 -35.06
C ILE A 41 27.44 27.12 -33.88
N ARG A 42 26.44 27.99 -34.11
CA ARG A 42 25.84 28.82 -33.07
C ARG A 42 24.34 28.52 -32.93
N PHE A 43 23.92 28.22 -31.71
CA PHE A 43 22.51 28.02 -31.38
C PHE A 43 21.89 29.38 -31.02
N SER A 44 20.86 29.81 -31.75
CA SER A 44 20.09 31.00 -31.42
C SER A 44 18.69 30.61 -30.94
N LEU A 45 18.25 31.25 -29.86
CA LEU A 45 16.85 31.28 -29.43
C LEU A 45 16.36 32.70 -29.76
N ASP A 46 15.35 32.82 -30.62
CA ASP A 46 14.93 34.10 -31.20
C ASP A 46 14.50 35.15 -30.15
N GLU A 47 14.83 36.43 -30.42
CA GLU A 47 14.21 37.62 -29.83
C GLU A 47 14.23 38.77 -30.86
N PRO A 48 13.40 39.83 -30.73
CA PRO A 48 11.94 39.84 -30.81
C PRO A 48 11.47 40.69 -32.02
N GLY A 49 10.40 40.26 -32.70
CA GLY A 49 9.80 40.99 -33.81
C GLY A 49 8.27 41.01 -33.73
N ASP A 50 7.76 42.22 -33.51
CA ASP A 50 6.43 42.76 -33.78
C ASP A 50 5.14 42.19 -33.16
N ILE A 51 4.45 43.15 -32.53
CA ILE A 51 3.18 43.10 -31.84
C ILE A 51 2.08 42.74 -32.85
N ASN A 52 1.31 41.68 -32.60
CA ASN A 52 -0.16 41.75 -32.58
C ASN A 52 -0.84 40.47 -32.06
N SER A 53 -1.65 40.69 -31.02
CA SER A 53 -2.83 39.91 -30.58
C SER A 53 -2.77 38.38 -30.58
N ALA A 54 -2.23 37.80 -29.50
CA ALA A 54 -2.75 36.54 -28.97
C ALA A 54 -2.72 36.60 -27.44
N LYS A 55 -3.90 36.65 -26.81
CA LYS A 55 -4.06 36.52 -25.35
C LYS A 55 -3.52 35.15 -24.92
N LYS A 56 -2.22 35.05 -24.62
CA LYS A 56 -1.64 33.93 -23.89
C LYS A 56 -2.18 33.99 -22.46
N SER A 57 -3.01 33.02 -22.10
CA SER A 57 -3.41 32.78 -20.71
C SER A 57 -2.16 32.74 -19.81
N PRO A 58 -2.19 33.34 -18.62
CA PRO A 58 -1.01 33.39 -17.77
C PRO A 58 -0.66 31.97 -17.34
N LYS A 59 0.43 31.42 -17.89
CA LYS A 59 1.08 30.25 -17.31
C LYS A 59 1.50 30.65 -15.90
N ASN A 60 0.77 30.16 -14.89
CA ASN A 60 1.08 30.36 -13.48
C ASN A 60 2.53 29.96 -13.20
N LYS A 61 3.46 30.93 -13.26
CA LYS A 61 4.85 30.74 -12.85
C LYS A 61 4.80 30.52 -11.33
N LYS A 62 4.84 29.26 -10.89
CA LYS A 62 5.00 28.94 -9.46
C LYS A 62 6.30 29.58 -8.99
N ILE A 63 6.20 30.71 -8.29
CA ILE A 63 7.34 31.37 -7.66
C ILE A 63 7.94 30.35 -6.70
N LYS A 64 9.14 29.86 -7.02
CA LYS A 64 9.85 28.93 -6.15
C LYS A 64 10.33 29.71 -4.93
N MET A 65 9.75 29.41 -3.77
CA MET A 65 10.17 29.97 -2.49
C MET A 65 11.68 29.79 -2.28
N SER A 66 12.32 30.79 -1.68
CA SER A 66 13.74 30.69 -1.34
C SER A 66 13.96 29.53 -0.37
N ARG A 67 15.17 28.92 -0.40
CA ARG A 67 15.53 27.80 0.49
C ARG A 67 15.27 28.15 1.97
N LYS A 68 15.57 29.40 2.36
CA LYS A 68 15.36 29.93 3.72
C LYS A 68 13.87 30.04 4.07
N ALA A 69 13.03 30.53 3.14
CA ALA A 69 11.59 30.61 3.36
C ALA A 69 10.96 29.22 3.55
N LYS A 70 11.34 28.23 2.73
CA LYS A 70 10.88 26.84 2.86
C LYS A 70 11.27 26.22 4.20
N LEU A 71 12.48 26.49 4.71
CA LEU A 71 12.92 26.01 6.02
C LEU A 71 12.12 26.65 7.16
N ASN A 72 11.84 27.96 7.07
CA ASN A 72 11.01 28.67 8.06
C ASN A 72 9.57 28.12 8.09
N GLU A 73 8.97 27.85 6.93
CA GLU A 73 7.65 27.20 6.84
C GLU A 73 7.65 25.82 7.52
N LEU A 74 8.63 24.97 7.22
CA LEU A 74 8.76 23.66 7.88
C LEU A 74 8.93 23.79 9.40
N ARG A 75 9.69 24.78 9.86
CA ARG A 75 9.86 25.08 11.29
C ARG A 75 8.54 25.50 11.92
N PHE A 76 7.75 26.33 11.26
CA PHE A 76 6.43 26.75 11.74
C PHE A 76 5.47 25.56 11.89
N TYR A 77 5.38 24.68 10.88
CA TYR A 77 4.55 23.47 10.98
C TYR A 77 5.00 22.53 12.10
N ARG A 78 6.33 22.38 12.31
CA ARG A 78 6.87 21.59 13.43
C ARG A 78 6.47 22.18 14.78
N LEU A 79 6.54 23.50 14.96
CA LEU A 79 6.11 24.18 16.19
C LEU A 79 4.62 24.00 16.44
N LYS A 80 3.77 24.19 15.41
CA LYS A 80 2.32 23.97 15.50
C LYS A 80 1.99 22.52 15.87
N ALA A 81 2.69 21.55 15.28
CA ALA A 81 2.57 20.14 15.62
C ALA A 81 2.97 19.85 17.08
N LYS A 82 4.08 20.44 17.56
CA LYS A 82 4.53 20.30 18.94
C LYS A 82 3.51 20.90 19.93
N LYS A 83 2.93 22.06 19.61
CA LYS A 83 1.87 22.69 20.43
C LYS A 83 0.61 21.81 20.53
N LYS A 84 0.17 21.20 19.43
CA LYS A 84 -0.97 20.27 19.41
C LYS A 84 -0.69 18.96 20.15
N MET A 85 0.56 18.51 20.18
CA MET A 85 0.96 17.29 20.89
C MET A 85 1.12 17.50 22.39
N ASN A 86 1.63 18.68 22.78
CA ASN A 86 1.85 19.07 24.17
C ASN A 86 0.64 19.82 24.76
N SER A 87 -0.53 19.78 24.12
CA SER A 87 -1.73 20.42 24.65
C SER A 87 -2.17 19.72 25.94
N PRO A 88 -2.53 20.47 27.01
CA PRO A 88 -3.07 19.88 28.24
C PRO A 88 -4.36 19.09 28.00
N ASN A 89 -5.18 19.51 27.03
CA ASN A 89 -6.41 18.82 26.67
C ASN A 89 -6.10 17.53 25.87
N PRO A 90 -6.46 16.34 26.38
CA PRO A 90 -6.21 15.06 25.72
C PRO A 90 -7.03 14.88 24.43
N GLU A 91 -8.23 15.45 24.33
CA GLU A 91 -9.07 15.36 23.14
C GLU A 91 -8.40 15.99 21.93
N VAL A 92 -7.81 17.19 22.11
CA VAL A 92 -7.07 17.89 21.04
C VAL A 92 -5.89 17.04 20.56
N ARG A 93 -5.23 16.35 21.50
CA ARG A 93 -4.10 15.47 21.23
C ARG A 93 -4.51 14.23 20.43
N ILE A 94 -5.59 13.57 20.85
CA ILE A 94 -6.14 12.36 20.19
C ILE A 94 -6.64 12.71 18.79
N ARG A 95 -7.46 13.77 18.65
CA ARG A 95 -7.95 14.25 17.36
C ARG A 95 -6.81 14.58 16.39
N TYR A 96 -5.75 15.22 16.87
CA TYR A 96 -4.58 15.51 16.06
C TYR A 96 -3.85 14.25 15.56
N LYS A 97 -3.68 13.23 16.43
CA LYS A 97 -3.10 11.94 16.02
C LYS A 97 -3.99 11.23 14.99
N LEU A 98 -5.30 11.25 15.20
CA LEU A 98 -6.30 10.63 14.33
C LEU A 98 -6.29 11.29 12.95
N GLU A 99 -6.31 12.62 12.87
CA GLU A 99 -6.23 13.37 11.61
C GLU A 99 -4.97 13.03 10.82
N LYS A 100 -3.82 12.90 11.51
CA LYS A 100 -2.54 12.51 10.90
C LYS A 100 -2.57 11.06 10.40
N ALA A 101 -3.19 10.15 11.14
CA ALA A 101 -3.33 8.75 10.78
C ALA A 101 -4.24 8.58 9.55
N LYS A 102 -5.40 9.23 9.54
CA LYS A 102 -6.33 9.23 8.38
C LYS A 102 -5.68 9.82 7.12
N ARG A 103 -4.90 10.89 7.24
CA ARG A 103 -4.11 11.41 6.10
C ARG A 103 -3.06 10.43 5.57
N LYS A 104 -2.46 9.63 6.45
CA LYS A 104 -1.50 8.60 6.04
C LYS A 104 -2.21 7.43 5.36
N GLU A 105 -3.35 7.01 5.89
CA GLU A 105 -4.20 5.96 5.34
C GLU A 105 -4.64 6.31 3.91
N THR A 106 -5.20 7.50 3.68
CA THR A 106 -5.62 7.93 2.34
C THR A 106 -4.46 7.97 1.35
N TRP A 107 -3.29 8.43 1.79
CA TRP A 107 -2.07 8.41 0.97
C TRP A 107 -1.62 6.98 0.63
N LEU A 108 -1.71 6.04 1.58
CA LEU A 108 -1.39 4.62 1.34
C LEU A 108 -2.37 3.99 0.36
N ILE A 109 -3.67 4.28 0.48
CA ILE A 109 -4.71 3.82 -0.45
C ILE A 109 -4.43 4.36 -1.86
N GLU A 110 -4.09 5.65 -2.00
CA GLU A 110 -3.75 6.24 -3.29
C GLU A 110 -2.50 5.57 -3.91
N LYS A 111 -1.53 5.16 -3.09
CA LYS A 111 -0.37 4.40 -3.55
C LYS A 111 -0.75 3.00 -4.01
N LEU A 112 -1.59 2.30 -3.26
CA LEU A 112 -2.05 0.94 -3.59
C LEU A 112 -2.85 0.90 -4.89
N ARG A 113 -3.72 1.90 -5.13
CA ARG A 113 -4.47 2.06 -6.39
C ARG A 113 -3.60 2.08 -7.65
N LYS A 114 -2.32 2.46 -7.53
CA LYS A 114 -1.36 2.47 -8.66
C LYS A 114 -0.85 1.07 -9.04
N PHE A 115 -1.01 0.10 -8.15
CA PHE A 115 -0.63 -1.29 -8.36
C PHE A 115 -1.81 -2.17 -8.80
N ASP A 116 -3.04 -1.67 -8.71
CA ASP A 116 -4.21 -2.40 -9.19
C ASP A 116 -4.20 -2.40 -10.71
N VAL A 117 -3.84 -3.56 -11.28
CA VAL A 117 -3.92 -3.80 -12.71
C VAL A 117 -5.41 -4.00 -13.04
N PRO A 118 -5.99 -3.26 -13.99
CA PRO A 118 -7.36 -3.47 -14.42
C PRO A 118 -7.58 -4.95 -14.75
N LYS A 119 -8.54 -5.57 -14.07
CA LYS A 119 -8.94 -6.93 -14.41
C LYS A 119 -9.65 -6.84 -15.76
N PRO A 120 -9.12 -7.45 -16.84
CA PRO A 120 -9.91 -7.59 -18.05
C PRO A 120 -11.21 -8.34 -17.70
N PRO A 121 -12.31 -8.09 -18.45
CA PRO A 121 -13.54 -8.84 -18.23
C PRO A 121 -13.23 -10.33 -18.24
N PRO A 122 -13.92 -11.13 -17.40
CA PRO A 122 -13.69 -12.57 -17.34
C PRO A 122 -13.85 -13.11 -18.77
N GLU A 123 -12.73 -13.53 -19.36
CA GLU A 123 -12.78 -14.33 -20.57
C GLU A 123 -13.66 -15.53 -20.22
N THR A 124 -14.68 -15.78 -21.02
CA THR A 124 -15.51 -16.98 -21.00
C THR A 124 -14.63 -18.14 -21.40
N SER A 125 -13.69 -18.50 -20.52
CA SER A 125 -12.92 -19.71 -20.64
C SER A 125 -13.93 -20.80 -20.33
N ASP A 126 -14.36 -21.53 -21.35
CA ASP A 126 -15.23 -22.68 -21.18
C ASP A 126 -14.61 -23.53 -20.06
N PRO A 127 -15.26 -23.65 -18.88
CA PRO A 127 -14.77 -24.57 -17.90
C PRO A 127 -14.91 -25.93 -18.58
N GLU A 128 -13.80 -26.51 -19.04
CA GLU A 128 -13.76 -27.92 -19.42
C GLU A 128 -14.49 -28.64 -18.28
N ILE A 129 -15.69 -29.17 -18.56
CA ILE A 129 -16.55 -29.76 -17.55
C ILE A 129 -15.84 -31.03 -17.12
N LEU A 130 -14.98 -30.91 -16.10
CA LEU A 130 -14.35 -32.04 -15.44
C LEU A 130 -15.46 -32.83 -14.78
N THR A 131 -15.51 -34.12 -15.09
CA THR A 131 -16.42 -35.00 -14.37
C THR A 131 -15.95 -35.12 -12.92
N GLU A 132 -16.87 -35.43 -12.01
CA GLU A 132 -16.55 -35.52 -10.59
C GLU A 132 -15.51 -36.63 -10.33
N GLU A 133 -15.53 -37.70 -11.14
CA GLU A 133 -14.55 -38.79 -11.06
C GLU A 133 -13.14 -38.30 -11.44
N GLU A 134 -13.01 -37.54 -12.53
CA GLU A 134 -11.74 -36.96 -12.97
C GLU A 134 -11.19 -35.99 -11.91
N ARG A 135 -12.08 -35.16 -11.35
CA ARG A 135 -11.71 -34.19 -10.31
C ARG A 135 -11.22 -34.90 -9.05
N HIS A 136 -11.88 -35.98 -8.63
CA HIS A 136 -11.47 -36.79 -7.49
C HIS A 136 -10.15 -37.52 -7.74
N TYR A 137 -9.94 -38.05 -8.96
CA TYR A 137 -8.67 -38.65 -9.36
C TYR A 137 -7.51 -37.63 -9.31
N LEU A 138 -7.70 -36.45 -9.90
CA LEU A 138 -6.70 -35.37 -9.91
C LEU A 138 -6.39 -34.85 -8.51
N LYS A 139 -7.41 -34.77 -7.63
CA LYS A 139 -7.21 -34.42 -6.22
C LYS A 139 -6.27 -35.40 -5.52
N ARG A 140 -6.52 -36.71 -5.65
CA ARG A 140 -5.68 -37.77 -5.06
C ARG A 140 -4.27 -37.78 -5.66
N THR A 141 -4.15 -37.66 -6.98
CA THR A 141 -2.87 -37.66 -7.69
C THR A 141 -2.05 -36.39 -7.40
N GLY A 142 -2.69 -35.23 -7.38
CA GLY A 142 -2.08 -33.93 -7.05
C GLY A 142 -1.60 -33.83 -5.61
N GLU A 143 -2.29 -34.50 -4.68
CA GLU A 143 -1.84 -34.58 -3.28
C GLU A 143 -0.55 -35.39 -3.13
N LYS A 144 -0.47 -36.56 -3.76
CA LYS A 144 0.71 -37.45 -3.71
C LYS A 144 1.96 -36.84 -4.35
N LYS A 145 1.77 -35.95 -5.34
CA LYS A 145 2.85 -35.27 -6.06
C LYS A 145 3.65 -34.33 -5.15
N LYS A 146 4.99 -34.39 -5.29
CA LYS A 146 5.96 -33.62 -4.49
C LYS A 146 6.32 -32.25 -5.07
N HIS A 147 6.08 -32.02 -6.36
CA HIS A 147 6.38 -30.73 -6.99
C HIS A 147 5.40 -29.65 -6.54
N TYR A 148 5.95 -28.50 -6.15
CA TYR A 148 5.16 -27.38 -5.67
C TYR A 148 5.74 -26.02 -6.06
N VAL A 149 4.87 -25.03 -6.14
CA VAL A 149 5.19 -23.63 -6.37
C VAL A 149 4.96 -22.86 -5.06
N PRO A 150 6.00 -22.29 -4.45
CA PRO A 150 5.85 -21.49 -3.24
C PRO A 150 5.38 -20.07 -3.57
N VAL A 151 4.29 -19.64 -2.92
CA VAL A 151 3.80 -18.26 -2.92
C VAL A 151 4.07 -17.67 -1.54
N GLY A 152 4.96 -16.68 -1.52
CA GLY A 152 5.37 -15.99 -0.29
C GLY A 152 4.57 -14.72 0.00
N ARG A 153 5.14 -13.85 0.85
CA ARG A 153 4.60 -12.52 1.19
C ARG A 153 4.28 -11.60 0.00
N ARG A 154 4.89 -11.84 -1.15
CA ARG A 154 4.68 -11.05 -2.37
C ARG A 154 3.35 -11.37 -3.06
N GLY A 155 2.68 -12.45 -2.65
CA GLY A 155 1.48 -12.94 -3.31
C GLY A 155 1.75 -13.41 -4.74
N VAL A 156 0.71 -13.31 -5.56
CA VAL A 156 0.72 -13.70 -6.97
C VAL A 156 1.39 -12.61 -7.82
N PHE A 157 2.41 -12.99 -8.57
CA PHE A 157 3.10 -12.14 -9.54
C PHE A 157 3.57 -12.98 -10.73
N GLY A 158 4.03 -12.36 -11.81
CA GLY A 158 4.34 -13.07 -13.07
C GLY A 158 5.29 -14.25 -12.93
N GLY A 159 6.26 -14.18 -12.00
CA GLY A 159 7.20 -15.27 -11.73
C GLY A 159 6.55 -16.52 -11.12
N VAL A 160 5.42 -16.39 -10.40
CA VAL A 160 4.66 -17.55 -9.88
C VAL A 160 3.99 -18.27 -11.04
N VAL A 161 3.35 -17.52 -11.94
CA VAL A 161 2.66 -18.05 -13.12
C VAL A 161 3.64 -18.72 -14.07
N LEU A 162 4.79 -18.08 -14.32
CA LEU A 162 5.91 -18.67 -15.05
C LEU A 162 6.32 -20.03 -14.45
N ASN A 163 6.46 -20.10 -13.13
CA ASN A 163 6.85 -21.33 -12.45
C ASN A 163 5.78 -22.44 -12.58
N MET A 164 4.50 -22.07 -12.56
CA MET A 164 3.41 -23.02 -12.83
C MET A 164 3.50 -23.62 -14.23
N HIS A 165 3.68 -22.77 -15.25
CA HIS A 165 3.83 -23.24 -16.64
C HIS A 165 5.04 -24.15 -16.84
N LEU A 166 6.15 -23.89 -16.14
CA LEU A 166 7.32 -24.76 -16.16
C LEU A 166 7.02 -26.15 -15.60
N HIS A 167 6.26 -26.24 -14.49
CA HIS A 167 5.82 -27.53 -13.96
C HIS A 167 4.85 -28.25 -14.90
N TRP A 168 3.98 -27.51 -15.59
CA TRP A 168 2.99 -28.08 -16.50
C TRP A 168 3.55 -28.70 -17.78
N LYS A 169 4.82 -28.40 -18.11
CA LYS A 169 5.54 -29.06 -19.19
C LYS A 169 5.61 -30.57 -19.00
N ASN A 170 5.88 -31.01 -17.77
CA ASN A 170 6.12 -32.42 -17.45
C ASN A 170 5.04 -33.03 -16.54
N HIS A 171 4.19 -32.20 -15.93
CA HIS A 171 3.22 -32.65 -14.95
C HIS A 171 1.83 -32.05 -15.22
N GLU A 172 0.80 -32.89 -15.19
CA GLU A 172 -0.57 -32.43 -15.40
C GLU A 172 -1.13 -31.54 -14.30
N THR A 173 -0.67 -31.75 -13.06
CA THR A 173 -1.12 -31.03 -11.87
C THR A 173 0.05 -30.32 -11.20
N VAL A 174 -0.21 -29.23 -10.49
CA VAL A 174 0.80 -28.51 -9.70
C VAL A 174 0.22 -28.10 -8.35
N LYS A 175 1.04 -28.21 -7.30
CA LYS A 175 0.67 -27.81 -5.94
C LYS A 175 1.17 -26.39 -5.67
N VAL A 176 0.31 -25.46 -5.30
CA VAL A 176 0.72 -24.10 -4.94
C VAL A 176 0.61 -23.96 -3.43
N ILE A 177 1.71 -23.59 -2.76
CA ILE A 177 1.77 -23.45 -1.30
C ILE A 177 1.85 -21.97 -0.95
N CYS A 178 0.81 -21.44 -0.33
CA CYS A 178 0.70 -20.02 0.03
C CYS A 178 1.07 -19.81 1.50
N LYS A 179 2.31 -19.41 1.79
CA LYS A 179 2.79 -19.14 3.16
C LYS A 179 3.72 -17.91 3.19
N PRO A 180 3.49 -16.90 4.05
CA PRO A 180 2.32 -16.69 4.93
C PRO A 180 1.10 -16.19 4.14
N CYS A 181 -0.10 -16.59 4.55
CA CYS A 181 -1.36 -16.16 3.93
C CYS A 181 -2.38 -15.87 5.03
N LYS A 182 -3.18 -14.81 4.87
CA LYS A 182 -4.32 -14.55 5.75
C LYS A 182 -5.45 -15.54 5.45
N PRO A 183 -6.34 -15.82 6.42
CA PRO A 183 -7.57 -16.56 6.12
C PRO A 183 -8.35 -15.82 5.02
N GLY A 184 -8.93 -16.54 4.07
CA GLY A 184 -9.67 -15.97 2.93
C GLY A 184 -8.79 -15.59 1.73
N GLN A 185 -7.59 -15.05 1.95
CA GLN A 185 -6.69 -14.60 0.87
C GLN A 185 -6.24 -15.73 -0.08
N VAL A 186 -6.28 -16.99 0.37
CA VAL A 186 -6.00 -18.15 -0.48
C VAL A 186 -6.98 -18.26 -1.65
N HIS A 187 -8.25 -17.89 -1.44
CA HIS A 187 -9.27 -17.93 -2.48
C HIS A 187 -9.02 -16.84 -3.53
N GLU A 188 -8.66 -15.62 -3.12
CA GLU A 188 -8.27 -14.54 -4.02
C GLU A 188 -7.05 -14.93 -4.87
N TYR A 189 -6.05 -15.58 -4.24
CA TYR A 189 -4.89 -16.10 -4.98
C TYR A 189 -5.27 -17.23 -5.94
N ALA A 190 -6.19 -18.11 -5.56
CA ALA A 190 -6.67 -19.17 -6.43
C ALA A 190 -7.35 -18.59 -7.68
N GLU A 191 -8.22 -17.60 -7.50
CA GLU A 191 -8.92 -16.90 -8.58
C GLU A 191 -7.95 -16.15 -9.51
N GLU A 192 -7.03 -15.36 -8.96
CA GLU A 192 -6.03 -14.63 -9.75
C GLU A 192 -5.08 -15.57 -10.50
N LEU A 193 -4.65 -16.67 -9.87
CA LEU A 193 -3.81 -17.66 -10.54
C LEU A 193 -4.58 -18.39 -11.63
N ALA A 194 -5.83 -18.78 -11.42
CA ALA A 194 -6.68 -19.39 -12.44
C ALA A 194 -6.81 -18.46 -13.65
N ARG A 195 -7.10 -17.17 -13.40
CA ARG A 195 -7.20 -16.14 -14.44
C ARG A 195 -5.91 -15.93 -15.22
N LEU A 196 -4.76 -15.85 -14.53
CA LEU A 196 -3.47 -15.54 -15.15
C LEU A 196 -2.84 -16.73 -15.88
N SER A 197 -2.98 -17.93 -15.31
CA SER A 197 -2.36 -19.15 -15.82
C SER A 197 -3.28 -19.98 -16.73
N LYS A 198 -4.58 -19.64 -16.77
CA LYS A 198 -5.66 -20.42 -17.41
C LYS A 198 -5.78 -21.86 -16.88
N GLY A 199 -5.22 -22.11 -15.70
CA GLY A 199 -5.34 -23.40 -15.01
C GLY A 199 -6.66 -23.55 -14.25
N ILE A 200 -7.09 -24.79 -14.07
CA ILE A 200 -8.32 -25.15 -13.39
C ILE A 200 -8.00 -25.45 -11.91
N VAL A 201 -8.74 -24.81 -11.00
CA VAL A 201 -8.65 -25.05 -9.55
C VAL A 201 -9.40 -26.34 -9.23
N ILE A 202 -8.69 -27.37 -8.76
CA ILE A 202 -9.31 -28.66 -8.40
C ILE A 202 -9.82 -28.64 -6.96
N ASP A 203 -8.93 -28.27 -6.03
CA ASP A 203 -9.16 -28.33 -4.58
C ASP A 203 -8.33 -27.26 -3.85
N ILE A 204 -8.95 -26.62 -2.85
CA ILE A 204 -8.30 -25.67 -1.95
C ILE A 204 -8.29 -26.30 -0.56
N LYS A 205 -7.09 -26.59 -0.03
CA LYS A 205 -6.91 -27.20 1.27
C LYS A 205 -6.77 -26.17 2.38
N PRO A 206 -7.20 -26.50 3.61
CA PRO A 206 -7.10 -25.59 4.76
C PRO A 206 -5.64 -25.22 5.12
N ASN A 207 -4.66 -26.02 4.69
CA ASN A 207 -3.24 -25.76 4.93
C ASN A 207 -2.63 -24.69 3.98
N ASN A 208 -3.48 -23.84 3.38
CA ASN A 208 -3.12 -22.86 2.34
C ASN A 208 -2.43 -23.50 1.13
N ILE A 209 -2.92 -24.68 0.73
CA ILE A 209 -2.41 -25.43 -0.43
C ILE A 209 -3.51 -25.46 -1.48
N ILE A 210 -3.19 -25.04 -2.69
CA ILE A 210 -4.09 -25.07 -3.83
C ILE A 210 -3.57 -26.11 -4.83
N ILE A 211 -4.45 -26.98 -5.31
CA ILE A 211 -4.11 -27.94 -6.37
C ILE A 211 -4.67 -27.41 -7.69
N PHE A 212 -3.78 -27.15 -8.63
CA PHE A 212 -4.12 -26.71 -9.98
C PHE A 212 -3.92 -27.84 -10.99
N TYR A 213 -4.80 -27.88 -11.97
CA TYR A 213 -4.71 -28.71 -13.17
C TYR A 213 -4.52 -27.81 -14.39
N ARG A 214 -3.70 -28.23 -15.34
CA ARG A 214 -3.36 -27.42 -16.52
C ARG A 214 -4.49 -27.35 -17.57
N GLY A 215 -5.36 -28.37 -17.63
CA GLY A 215 -6.32 -28.59 -18.72
C GLY A 215 -5.92 -29.75 -19.66
N LYS A 216 -6.89 -30.35 -20.35
CA LYS A 216 -6.62 -31.44 -21.30
C LYS A 216 -5.84 -30.93 -22.52
N ASN A 217 -6.17 -29.72 -22.97
CA ASN A 217 -5.63 -29.07 -24.17
C ASN A 217 -4.50 -28.06 -23.89
N TYR A 218 -3.66 -28.32 -22.88
CA TYR A 218 -2.61 -27.38 -22.52
C TYR A 218 -1.55 -27.26 -23.61
N VAL A 219 -1.43 -26.05 -24.16
CA VAL A 219 -0.33 -25.63 -25.03
C VAL A 219 0.51 -24.63 -24.25
N GLN A 220 1.84 -24.81 -24.28
CA GLN A 220 2.75 -23.88 -23.63
C GLN A 220 2.61 -22.49 -24.27
N PRO A 221 2.20 -21.43 -23.54
CA PRO A 221 2.08 -20.11 -24.12
C PRO A 221 3.46 -19.56 -24.54
N GLU A 222 3.49 -18.81 -25.64
CA GLU A 222 4.71 -18.17 -26.12
C GLU A 222 5.27 -17.17 -25.09
N VAL A 223 4.37 -16.41 -24.46
CA VAL A 223 4.71 -15.51 -23.35
C VAL A 223 4.40 -16.20 -22.03
N MET A 224 5.43 -16.72 -21.37
CA MET A 224 5.28 -17.51 -20.15
C MET A 224 4.85 -16.72 -18.90
N SER A 225 5.13 -15.42 -18.87
CA SER A 225 4.70 -14.52 -17.80
C SER A 225 3.75 -13.50 -18.39
N PRO A 226 2.44 -13.55 -18.08
CA PRO A 226 1.48 -12.62 -18.67
C PRO A 226 1.83 -11.16 -18.35
N PRO A 227 1.73 -10.23 -19.32
CA PRO A 227 2.11 -8.83 -19.15
C PRO A 227 1.21 -8.09 -18.15
N ASN A 228 0.01 -8.62 -17.90
CA ASN A 228 -0.97 -8.09 -16.96
C ASN A 228 -0.63 -8.38 -15.48
N THR A 229 0.64 -8.68 -15.17
CA THR A 229 1.10 -9.01 -13.82
C THR A 229 2.11 -8.02 -13.30
N LEU A 230 2.17 -7.89 -11.97
CA LEU A 230 3.19 -7.09 -11.31
C LEU A 230 4.56 -7.76 -11.43
N SER A 231 5.60 -6.93 -11.57
CA SER A 231 6.98 -7.40 -11.42
C SER A 231 7.28 -7.82 -9.97
N LYS A 232 8.30 -8.65 -9.78
CA LYS A 232 8.74 -9.15 -8.47
C LYS A 232 9.00 -8.03 -7.45
N ALA A 233 9.59 -6.92 -7.89
CA ALA A 233 9.89 -5.77 -7.03
C ALA A 233 8.61 -4.99 -6.66
N LYS A 234 7.75 -4.71 -7.66
CA LYS A 234 6.47 -4.02 -7.45
C LYS A 234 5.53 -4.82 -6.54
N ALA A 235 5.49 -6.14 -6.67
CA ALA A 235 4.70 -7.01 -5.80
C ALA A 235 5.15 -6.93 -4.32
N LEU A 236 6.47 -6.88 -4.08
CA LEU A 236 7.00 -6.69 -2.72
C LEU A 236 6.67 -5.30 -2.17
N GLU A 237 6.69 -4.28 -3.02
CA GLU A 237 6.33 -2.91 -2.65
C GLU A 237 4.84 -2.79 -2.29
N LYS A 238 3.95 -3.39 -3.09
CA LYS A 238 2.52 -3.51 -2.79
C LYS A 238 2.29 -4.11 -1.40
N TYR A 239 2.92 -5.24 -1.11
CA TYR A 239 2.85 -5.88 0.21
C TYR A 239 3.29 -4.95 1.36
N ARG A 240 4.38 -4.18 1.18
CA ARG A 240 4.83 -3.22 2.21
C ARG A 240 3.79 -2.13 2.47
N TYR A 241 3.12 -1.65 1.43
CA TYR A 241 2.07 -0.66 1.57
C TYR A 241 0.82 -1.24 2.24
N GLU A 242 0.39 -2.45 1.88
CA GLU A 242 -0.72 -3.16 2.55
C GLU A 242 -0.45 -3.35 4.03
N GLN A 243 0.75 -3.83 4.39
CA GLN A 243 1.14 -3.99 5.79
C GLN A 243 1.17 -2.65 6.54
N SER A 244 1.65 -1.59 5.90
CA SER A 244 1.58 -0.26 6.52
C SER A 244 0.14 0.23 6.66
N LEU A 245 -0.76 -0.11 5.74
CA LEU A 245 -2.17 0.28 5.77
C LEU A 245 -2.89 -0.41 6.93
N GLU A 246 -2.69 -1.71 7.09
CA GLU A 246 -3.23 -2.50 8.20
C GLU A 246 -2.80 -1.93 9.55
N HIS A 247 -1.51 -1.66 9.72
CA HIS A 247 -1.02 -1.07 10.97
C HIS A 247 -1.58 0.34 11.21
N THR A 248 -1.77 1.15 10.16
CA THR A 248 -2.42 2.46 10.30
C THR A 248 -3.89 2.35 10.66
N SER A 249 -4.62 1.40 10.09
CA SER A 249 -6.04 1.16 10.39
C SER A 249 -6.22 0.73 11.84
N GLN A 250 -5.46 -0.27 12.30
CA GLN A 250 -5.44 -0.69 13.72
C GLN A 250 -5.07 0.46 14.67
N PHE A 251 -4.19 1.37 14.23
CA PHE A 251 -3.84 2.55 15.01
C PHE A 251 -4.99 3.57 15.07
N ILE A 252 -5.75 3.74 13.98
CA ILE A 252 -6.94 4.59 13.94
C ILE A 252 -8.00 4.03 14.88
N GLU A 253 -8.30 2.73 14.81
CA GLU A 253 -9.27 2.05 15.69
C GLU A 253 -8.92 2.27 17.18
N LYS A 254 -7.64 2.12 17.54
CA LYS A 254 -7.17 2.38 18.90
C LYS A 254 -7.40 3.83 19.35
N LEU A 255 -7.16 4.80 18.45
CA LEU A 255 -7.38 6.22 18.75
C LEU A 255 -8.86 6.59 18.83
N GLU A 256 -9.71 5.99 18.00
CA GLU A 256 -11.15 6.19 18.04
C GLU A 256 -11.73 5.65 19.35
N LYS A 257 -11.27 4.47 19.79
CA LYS A 257 -11.61 3.93 21.10
C LYS A 257 -11.12 4.82 22.26
N GLU A 258 -9.88 5.30 22.21
CA GLU A 258 -9.35 6.23 23.23
C GLU A 258 -10.18 7.52 23.32
N LEU A 259 -10.67 8.03 22.18
CA LEU A 259 -11.53 9.20 22.11
C LEU A 259 -12.90 8.92 22.76
N GLU A 260 -13.51 7.80 22.42
CA GLU A 260 -14.81 7.38 22.96
C GLU A 260 -14.74 7.17 24.48
N ASP A 261 -13.73 6.46 24.97
CA ASP A 261 -13.50 6.23 26.40
C ASP A 261 -13.34 7.57 27.14
N TYR A 262 -12.65 8.55 26.53
CA TYR A 262 -12.52 9.89 27.09
C TYR A 262 -13.86 10.65 27.16
N HIS A 263 -14.68 10.56 26.11
CA HIS A 263 -16.02 11.17 26.10
C HIS A 263 -16.96 10.54 27.14
N GLN A 264 -16.92 9.21 27.28
CA GLN A 264 -17.67 8.51 28.32
C GLN A 264 -17.24 8.93 29.73
N HIS A 265 -15.93 9.08 29.95
CA HIS A 265 -15.40 9.58 31.22
C HIS A 265 -15.91 11.00 31.50
N LEU A 266 -15.82 11.92 30.54
CA LEU A 266 -16.36 13.28 30.70
C LEU A 266 -17.87 13.28 31.01
N ALA A 267 -18.65 12.42 30.36
CA ALA A 267 -20.08 12.30 30.61
C ALA A 267 -20.38 11.80 32.05
N LYS A 268 -19.64 10.81 32.54
CA LYS A 268 -19.75 10.31 33.93
C LYS A 268 -19.42 11.41 34.94
N PHE A 269 -18.33 12.15 34.72
CA PHE A 269 -17.92 13.24 35.61
C PHE A 269 -18.93 14.39 35.64
N LYS A 270 -19.57 14.70 34.50
CA LYS A 270 -20.65 15.69 34.46
C LYS A 270 -21.87 15.24 35.27
N LYS A 271 -22.31 13.99 35.12
CA LYS A 271 -23.43 13.43 35.89
C LYS A 271 -23.19 13.50 37.41
N VAL A 272 -22.03 13.01 37.87
CA VAL A 272 -21.67 13.07 39.29
C VAL A 272 -21.65 14.51 39.82
N LYS A 273 -21.17 15.46 39.01
CA LYS A 273 -21.20 16.88 39.38
C LYS A 273 -22.62 17.45 39.47
N GLU A 274 -23.50 17.07 38.55
CA GLU A 274 -24.90 17.49 38.57
C GLU A 274 -25.66 16.88 39.76
N ASP A 275 -25.42 15.61 40.06
CA ASP A 275 -26.06 14.92 41.19
C ASP A 275 -25.62 15.52 42.53
N THR A 276 -24.33 15.76 42.73
CA THR A 276 -23.81 16.44 43.94
C THR A 276 -24.35 17.87 44.10
N THR A 277 -24.52 18.63 43.00
CA THR A 277 -25.13 19.97 43.10
C THR A 277 -26.60 19.93 43.47
N LYS A 278 -27.34 18.91 43.02
CA LYS A 278 -28.75 18.71 43.39
C LYS A 278 -28.88 18.33 44.85
N ASP A 279 -28.05 17.43 45.35
CA ASP A 279 -28.05 17.01 46.75
C ASP A 279 -27.72 18.17 47.71
N VAL A 280 -26.75 19.02 47.35
CA VAL A 280 -26.43 20.23 48.13
C VAL A 280 -27.58 21.24 48.10
N SER A 281 -28.22 21.44 46.94
CA SER A 281 -29.39 22.34 46.83
C SER A 281 -30.61 21.83 47.60
N PHE A 282 -30.83 20.51 47.61
CA PHE A 282 -31.91 19.86 48.36
C PHE A 282 -31.66 19.93 49.88
N GLY A 283 -30.41 19.75 50.31
CA GLY A 283 -30.01 19.93 51.72
C GLY A 283 -30.21 21.35 52.24
N ILE A 284 -29.94 22.38 51.42
CA ILE A 284 -30.16 23.79 51.77
C ILE A 284 -31.67 24.08 51.88
N LEU A 285 -32.49 23.59 50.94
CA LEU A 285 -33.93 23.76 50.95
C LEU A 285 -34.62 23.12 52.17
N ILE A 286 -34.16 21.93 52.58
CA ILE A 286 -34.65 21.28 53.81
C ILE A 286 -34.30 22.12 55.04
N PHE A 287 -33.08 22.67 55.09
CA PHE A 287 -32.62 23.49 56.22
C PHE A 287 -33.42 24.80 56.35
N GLU A 288 -33.70 25.49 55.22
CA GLU A 288 -34.55 26.68 55.21
C GLU A 288 -36.01 26.36 55.59
N CYS A 289 -36.56 25.21 55.15
CA CYS A 289 -37.88 24.76 55.57
C CYS A 289 -37.96 24.47 57.08
N PHE A 290 -36.90 23.91 57.68
CA PHE A 290 -36.84 23.65 59.11
C PHE A 290 -36.79 24.97 59.91
N CYS A 291 -35.99 25.94 59.46
CA CYS A 291 -35.90 27.26 60.12
C CYS A 291 -37.18 28.11 60.03
N LEU A 292 -38.04 27.88 59.03
CA LEU A 292 -39.34 28.56 58.90
C LEU A 292 -40.46 27.93 59.73
N TYR A 293 -40.29 26.69 60.21
CA TYR A 293 -41.30 25.97 61.00
C TYR A 293 -41.07 26.08 62.51
N ASP A 294 -39.85 26.46 62.93
CA ASP A 294 -39.45 26.66 64.34
C ASP A 294 -39.48 28.14 64.79
N ALA A 295 -40.12 29.05 64.03
CA ALA A 295 -40.30 30.48 64.36
C ALA A 295 -41.79 30.82 64.52
#